data_AF-A0A1D2JEP0-F1
#
_entry.id   AF-A0A1D2JEP0-F1
#
_cell.length_a   1.000
_cell.length_b   1.000
_cell.length_c   1.000
_cell.angle_alpha   90.00
_cell.angle_beta   90.00
_cell.angle_gamma   90.00
#
_symmetry.space_group_name_H-M   'P 1'
#
loop_
_entity.id
_entity.type
_entity.pdbx_description
1 polymer ?
#
loop_
_entity_poly.entity_id
_entity_poly.type
_entity_poly.pdbx_seq_one_letter_code
_entity_poly.pdbx_strand_id
1 'polypeptide(L)' 'MGDLRNDAHPHTGPRACVGRNVAEMELQCMAATVFKNFDFEVRQDGPLETREGFLRKPFELHVGLKRRRP' A
#
# COMPACT_ATOMS: atom_id res chain seq x y z
N MET A 1 25.45 13.89 -4.96
CA MET A 1 24.89 13.10 -3.85
C MET A 1 23.42 13.49 -3.76
N GLY A 2 22.54 12.74 -4.43
CA GLY A 2 21.12 13.12 -4.59
C GLY A 2 20.34 13.03 -3.29
N ASP A 3 19.23 13.75 -3.22
CA ASP A 3 18.30 13.68 -2.09
C ASP A 3 17.46 12.39 -2.22
N LEU A 4 17.91 11.34 -1.52
CA LEU A 4 17.27 10.03 -1.44
C LEU A 4 15.76 10.08 -1.11
N ARG A 5 15.26 11.18 -0.50
CA ARG A 5 13.83 11.34 -0.24
C ARG A 5 13.03 11.69 -1.49
N ASN A 6 13.61 12.41 -2.43
CA ASN A 6 12.93 12.86 -3.65
C ASN A 6 13.12 11.91 -4.84
N ASP A 7 14.20 11.14 -4.85
CA ASP A 7 14.56 10.28 -5.99
C ASP A 7 13.66 9.01 -6.11
N ALA A 8 12.90 8.66 -5.08
CA ALA A 8 12.02 7.48 -5.05
C ALA A 8 10.52 7.80 -5.24
N HIS A 9 10.12 9.07 -5.27
CA HIS A 9 8.70 9.43 -5.32
C HIS A 9 8.25 9.66 -6.77
N PRO A 10 7.20 8.97 -7.27
CA PRO A 10 6.84 8.96 -8.69
C PRO A 10 6.38 10.31 -9.29
N HIS A 11 6.27 11.37 -8.48
CA HIS A 11 5.75 12.66 -8.92
C HIS A 11 6.49 13.83 -8.28
N THR A 12 7.38 14.50 -9.01
CA THR A 12 8.00 15.77 -8.60
C THR A 12 7.67 16.83 -9.64
N GLY A 13 7.04 17.95 -9.25
CA GLY A 13 6.68 19.04 -10.17
C GLY A 13 5.47 19.89 -9.76
N PRO A 14 5.07 20.89 -10.58
CA PRO A 14 4.00 21.84 -10.26
C PRO A 14 2.60 21.21 -10.15
N ARG A 15 2.43 19.98 -10.66
CA ARG A 15 1.21 19.18 -10.53
C ARG A 15 1.39 17.97 -9.62
N ALA A 16 2.33 18.04 -8.67
CA ALA A 16 2.51 16.99 -7.67
C ALA A 16 1.24 16.84 -6.81
N CYS A 17 1.04 15.64 -6.28
CA CYS A 17 -0.11 15.35 -5.42
C CYS A 17 -0.03 16.18 -4.13
N VAL A 18 -0.95 17.14 -3.99
CA VAL A 18 -1.08 17.96 -2.77
C VAL A 18 -1.42 17.10 -1.53
N GLY A 19 -2.07 15.95 -1.73
CA GLY A 19 -2.45 15.02 -0.67
C GLY A 19 -1.34 14.05 -0.23
N ARG A 20 -0.12 14.13 -0.78
CA ARG A 20 0.96 13.16 -0.53
C ARG A 20 1.22 12.92 0.95
N ASN A 21 1.47 13.98 1.70
CA ASN A 21 1.89 13.84 3.10
C ASN A 21 0.79 13.21 3.96
N VAL A 22 -0.47 13.53 3.67
CA VAL A 22 -1.62 12.93 4.35
C VAL A 22 -1.73 11.46 3.99
N ALA A 23 -1.67 11.11 2.70
CA ALA A 23 -1.72 9.73 2.24
C ALA A 23 -0.57 8.89 2.85
N GLU A 24 0.62 9.45 2.98
CA GLU A 24 1.76 8.76 3.62
C GLU A 24 1.49 8.47 5.09
N MET A 25 0.97 9.43 5.87
CA MET A 25 0.60 9.19 7.26
C MET A 25 -0.52 8.15 7.40
N GLU A 26 -1.56 8.23 6.55
CA GLU A 26 -2.69 7.30 6.58
C GLU A 26 -2.23 5.87 6.24
N LEU A 27 -1.44 5.70 5.18
CA LEU A 27 -0.91 4.40 4.79
C LEU A 27 0.00 3.80 5.87
N GLN A 28 0.85 4.61 6.51
CA GLN A 28 1.70 4.17 7.63
C GLN A 28 0.86 3.72 8.84
N CYS A 29 -0.13 4.52 9.24
CA CYS A 29 -1.03 4.20 10.34
C CYS A 29 -1.84 2.93 10.05
N MET A 30 -2.38 2.79 8.83
CA MET A 30 -3.10 1.59 8.41
C MET A 30 -2.17 0.37 8.44
N ALA A 31 -1.01 0.43 7.79
CA ALA A 31 -0.03 -0.66 7.75
C ALA A 31 0.42 -1.08 9.16
N ALA A 32 0.81 -0.12 10.00
CA ALA A 32 1.22 -0.40 11.37
C ALA A 32 0.10 -1.07 12.18
N THR A 33 -1.14 -0.61 12.02
CA THR A 33 -2.30 -1.17 12.75
C THR A 33 -2.61 -2.58 12.30
N VAL A 34 -2.68 -2.83 10.98
CA VAL A 34 -3.07 -4.15 10.47
C VAL A 34 -1.97 -5.18 10.73
N PHE A 35 -0.70 -4.83 10.51
CA PHE A 35 0.41 -5.77 10.72
C PHE A 35 0.78 -5.97 12.18
N LYS A 36 0.46 -5.04 13.09
CA LYS A 36 0.61 -5.27 14.53
C LYS A 36 -0.43 -6.24 15.07
N ASN A 37 -1.67 -6.11 14.63
CA ASN A 37 -2.82 -6.74 15.29
C ASN A 37 -3.32 -8.02 14.62
N PHE A 38 -2.88 -8.36 13.41
CA PHE A 38 -3.42 -9.50 12.67
C PHE A 38 -2.34 -10.39 12.05
N ASP A 39 -2.62 -11.69 12.01
CA ASP A 39 -1.96 -12.66 11.15
C ASP A 39 -2.73 -12.80 9.84
N PHE A 40 -2.00 -12.96 8.73
CA PHE A 40 -2.54 -12.99 7.37
C PHE A 40 -2.23 -14.34 6.72
N GLU A 41 -3.21 -14.90 6.02
CA GLU A 41 -3.09 -16.11 5.21
C GLU A 41 -3.65 -15.81 3.81
N VAL A 42 -2.85 -16.01 2.75
CA VAL A 42 -3.33 -15.87 1.37
C VAL A 42 -4.06 -17.17 1.00
N ARG A 43 -5.32 -17.05 0.57
CA ARG A 43 -6.22 -18.19 0.29
C ARG A 43 -6.56 -18.33 -1.19
N GLN A 44 -5.71 -17.81 -2.06
CA GLN A 44 -5.84 -17.99 -3.50
C GLN A 44 -4.54 -18.50 -4.08
N ASP A 45 -4.69 -19.35 -5.08
CA ASP A 45 -3.59 -19.90 -5.84
C ASP A 45 -3.43 -19.11 -7.15
N GLY A 46 -2.20 -19.04 -7.64
CA GLY A 46 -1.88 -18.39 -8.91
C GLY A 46 -1.56 -16.89 -8.80
N PRO A 47 -1.29 -16.25 -9.95
CA PRO A 47 -0.87 -14.87 -9.99
C PRO A 47 -2.00 -13.91 -9.61
N LEU A 48 -1.67 -12.80 -8.94
CA LEU A 48 -2.62 -11.72 -8.68
C LEU A 48 -2.93 -10.97 -9.98
N GLU A 49 -4.12 -11.21 -10.53
CA GLU A 49 -4.57 -10.51 -11.73
C GLU A 49 -4.81 -9.03 -11.43
N THR A 50 -4.28 -8.16 -12.30
CA THR A 50 -4.40 -6.71 -12.17
C THR A 50 -4.98 -6.10 -13.42
N ARG A 51 -5.80 -5.06 -13.26
CA ARG A 51 -6.25 -4.20 -14.35
C ARG A 51 -5.47 -2.90 -14.35
N GLU A 52 -4.90 -2.58 -15.51
CA GLU A 52 -4.21 -1.31 -15.75
C GLU A 52 -5.22 -0.20 -16.09
N GLY A 53 -4.93 1.03 -15.64
CA GLY A 53 -5.78 2.21 -15.81
C GLY A 53 -5.10 3.43 -15.20
N PHE A 54 -5.85 4.35 -14.58
CA PHE A 54 -5.25 5.44 -13.82
C PHE A 54 -4.39 4.94 -12.63
N LEU A 55 -4.76 3.78 -12.09
CA LEU A 55 -4.04 3.03 -11.06
C LEU A 55 -3.98 1.57 -11.49
N ARG A 56 -2.90 0.86 -11.15
CA ARG A 56 -2.83 -0.60 -11.26
C ARG A 56 -3.59 -1.24 -10.09
N LYS A 57 -4.79 -1.76 -10.34
CA LYS A 57 -5.66 -2.32 -9.29
C LYS A 57 -5.80 -3.84 -9.43
N PRO A 58 -5.76 -4.62 -8.34
CA PRO A 58 -6.08 -6.04 -8.39
C PRO A 58 -7.58 -6.26 -8.68
N PHE A 59 -7.93 -7.40 -9.27
CA PHE A 59 -9.33 -7.82 -9.41
C PHE A 59 -9.89 -8.30 -8.08
N GLU A 60 -9.29 -9.33 -7.51
CA GLU A 60 -9.67 -9.89 -6.21
C GLU A 60 -8.45 -10.48 -5.49
N LEU A 61 -8.49 -10.43 -4.15
CA LEU A 61 -7.52 -11.09 -3.27
C LEU A 61 -8.23 -11.71 -2.06
N HIS A 62 -8.28 -13.04 -1.97
CA HIS A 62 -8.83 -13.74 -0.81
C HIS A 62 -7.78 -13.88 0.30
N VAL A 63 -8.07 -13.29 1.46
CA VAL A 63 -7.15 -13.28 2.62
C VAL A 63 -7.88 -13.73 3.89
N GLY A 64 -7.32 -14.70 4.59
CA GLY A 64 -7.69 -15.05 5.96
C GLY A 64 -7.03 -14.09 6.96
N LEU A 65 -7.81 -13.55 7.89
CA LEU A 65 -7.32 -12.69 8.97
C LEU A 65 -7.59 -13.33 10.33
N LYS A 66 -6.58 -13.35 11.19
CA LYS A 66 -6.71 -13.77 12.59
C LYS A 66 -6.18 -12.68 13.51
N ARG A 67 -6.97 -12.22 14.46
CA ARG A 67 -6.53 -11.22 15.45
C ARG A 67 -5.47 -11.82 16.37
N ARG A 68 -4.33 -11.15 16.49
CA ARG A 68 -3.29 -11.43 17.47
C ARG A 68 -3.79 -11.06 18.86
N ARG A 69 -3.49 -11.90 19.85
CA ARG A 69 -3.78 -11.57 21.25
C ARG A 69 -2.89 -10.39 21.67
N PRO A 70 -3.40 -9.47 22.51
CA PRO A 70 -2.57 -8.46 23.13
C PRO A 70 -1.51 -9.08 24.05
#